data_AF-A0A4Q9R5M1-F1
#
_entry.id   AF-A0A4Q9R5M1-F1
#
_cell.length_a   1.000
_cell.length_b   1.000
_cell.length_c   1.000
_cell.angle_alpha   90.00
_cell.angle_beta   90.00
_cell.angle_gamma   90.00
#
_symmetry.space_group_name_H-M   'P 1'
#
loop_
_entity.id
_entity.type
_entity.pdbx_description
1 polymer ?
#
loop_
_entity_poly.entity_id
_entity_poly.type
_entity_poly.pdbx_seq_one_letter_code
_entity_poly.pdbx_strand_id
1 'polypeptide(L)'
;MYSIMIWNTQHFDNQKGNYSQAYTDKKKFLEFYISKKKPHIIALFEVGKTGNINESLIADLTSSYTAIATLVQEGGKKKHTTLGSMVLVRNDVSTEFENVTDNYILSHTEQRAPLIIRHIKSTFGFAFYHANASFMAPGNIVDTIGFIQNNAEALKIKKLLFFGGDLNLIPTQTYEEIKGMKRLVPTNPGYTHLSIKNVTLEEAAHELSVIQSYGKDTHLSAKNYLPEYMFTQGIEACDLQPVLLLLDYAYVLFAQHWRVECDASLRQNSDSSGNVIEISPYCLNHPIRSDHFPVLFTLNAMIE
;
A
#
# COMPACT_ATOMS: atom_id res chain seq x y z
N MET A 1 0.10 -24.47 -2.20
CA MET A 1 1.06 -23.38 -1.92
C MET A 1 0.52 -22.13 -2.58
N TYR A 2 0.33 -21.03 -1.85
CA TYR A 2 -0.20 -19.79 -2.43
C TYR A 2 0.78 -18.65 -2.21
N SER A 3 0.75 -17.68 -3.10
CA SER A 3 1.49 -16.43 -2.98
C SER A 3 0.56 -15.25 -3.12
N ILE A 4 0.75 -14.25 -2.28
CA ILE A 4 -0.09 -13.07 -2.15
C ILE A 4 0.80 -11.87 -2.37
N MET A 5 0.55 -11.12 -3.45
CA MET A 5 1.13 -9.79 -3.62
C MET A 5 0.19 -8.76 -2.99
N ILE A 6 0.72 -7.91 -2.11
CA ILE A 6 0.05 -6.67 -1.70
C ILE A 6 0.77 -5.49 -2.33
N TRP A 7 0.03 -4.48 -2.77
CA TRP A 7 0.62 -3.24 -3.28
C TRP A 7 -0.35 -2.07 -3.10
N ASN A 8 0.02 -1.08 -2.30
CA ASN A 8 -0.58 0.25 -2.42
C ASN A 8 -0.05 0.90 -3.70
N THR A 9 -0.97 1.27 -4.60
CA THR A 9 -0.62 1.69 -5.96
C THR A 9 -0.55 3.21 -6.12
N GLN A 10 -0.76 3.97 -5.03
CA GLN A 10 -0.68 5.44 -4.98
C GLN A 10 -1.55 6.13 -6.04
N HIS A 11 -2.87 5.94 -6.01
CA HIS A 11 -3.83 6.41 -7.02
C HIS A 11 -3.67 5.74 -8.41
N PHE A 12 -3.87 4.43 -8.50
CA PHE A 12 -4.07 3.73 -9.77
C PHE A 12 -5.55 3.76 -10.15
N ASP A 13 -6.05 4.96 -10.44
CA ASP A 13 -7.47 5.23 -10.62
C ASP A 13 -8.03 4.72 -11.95
N ASN A 14 -9.33 4.44 -11.98
CA ASN A 14 -10.06 4.16 -13.23
C ASN A 14 -9.92 5.34 -14.20
N GLN A 15 -9.66 5.05 -15.47
CA GLN A 15 -9.62 6.06 -16.53
C GLN A 15 -10.52 5.65 -17.68
N LYS A 16 -11.31 6.60 -18.21
CA LYS A 16 -12.17 6.41 -19.38
C LYS A 16 -11.56 7.18 -20.55
N GLY A 17 -11.35 6.52 -21.69
CA GLY A 17 -10.73 7.12 -22.87
C GLY A 17 -9.20 6.94 -22.88
N ASN A 18 -8.45 8.01 -23.10
CA ASN A 18 -6.99 7.94 -23.19
C ASN A 18 -6.35 7.79 -21.80
N TYR A 19 -5.41 6.86 -21.68
CA TYR A 19 -4.69 6.64 -20.45
C TYR A 19 -3.57 7.67 -20.24
N SER A 20 -3.45 8.18 -19.02
CA SER A 20 -2.34 9.01 -18.62
C SER A 20 -1.03 8.21 -18.62
N GLN A 21 0.10 8.91 -18.74
CA GLN A 21 1.42 8.26 -18.61
C GLN A 21 1.54 7.54 -17.27
N ALA A 22 1.03 8.13 -16.19
CA ALA A 22 1.09 7.54 -14.86
C ALA A 22 0.33 6.20 -14.78
N TYR A 23 -0.86 6.12 -15.39
CA TYR A 23 -1.63 4.87 -15.46
C TYR A 23 -0.88 3.82 -16.27
N THR A 24 -0.36 4.22 -17.44
CA THR A 24 0.38 3.35 -18.35
C THR A 24 1.65 2.79 -17.70
N ASP A 25 2.40 3.61 -16.98
CA ASP A 25 3.62 3.21 -16.26
C ASP A 25 3.30 2.17 -15.17
N LYS A 26 2.26 2.40 -14.36
CA LYS A 26 1.83 1.48 -13.31
C LYS A 26 1.31 0.17 -13.87
N LYS A 27 0.50 0.21 -14.94
CA LYS A 27 0.02 -0.98 -15.65
C LYS A 27 1.19 -1.82 -16.17
N LYS A 28 2.11 -1.19 -16.92
CA LYS A 28 3.28 -1.87 -17.48
C LYS A 28 4.15 -2.51 -16.39
N PHE A 29 4.33 -1.81 -15.27
CA PHE A 29 5.05 -2.36 -14.12
C PHE A 29 4.31 -3.55 -13.50
N LEU A 30 2.99 -3.48 -13.32
CA LEU A 30 2.19 -4.58 -12.78
C LEU A 30 2.26 -5.83 -13.66
N GLU A 31 2.11 -5.67 -14.98
CA GLU A 31 2.26 -6.76 -15.95
C GLU A 31 3.66 -7.38 -15.89
N PHE A 32 4.70 -6.56 -15.81
CA PHE A 32 6.08 -7.00 -15.61
C PHE A 32 6.21 -7.81 -14.31
N TYR A 33 5.72 -7.30 -13.18
CA TYR A 33 5.81 -7.97 -11.88
C TYR A 33 5.09 -9.33 -11.90
N ILE A 34 3.87 -9.36 -12.45
CA ILE A 34 3.08 -10.59 -12.64
C ILE A 34 3.88 -11.61 -13.45
N SER A 35 4.53 -11.20 -14.55
CA SER A 35 5.32 -12.11 -15.39
C SER A 35 6.50 -12.74 -14.64
N LYS A 36 7.08 -12.02 -13.67
CA LYS A 36 8.26 -12.44 -12.91
C LYS A 36 7.90 -13.27 -11.67
N LYS A 37 6.93 -12.81 -10.88
CA LYS A 37 6.60 -13.39 -9.56
C LYS A 37 5.37 -14.30 -9.58
N LYS A 38 4.49 -14.16 -10.59
CA LYS A 38 3.29 -14.97 -10.80
C LYS A 38 2.44 -15.17 -9.52
N PRO A 39 2.07 -14.10 -8.81
CA PRO A 39 1.30 -14.22 -7.57
C PRO A 39 -0.03 -14.94 -7.80
N HIS A 40 -0.47 -15.74 -6.84
CA HIS A 40 -1.78 -16.41 -6.90
C HIS A 40 -2.91 -15.43 -6.56
N ILE A 41 -2.68 -14.57 -5.57
CA ILE A 41 -3.60 -13.52 -5.13
C ILE A 41 -2.88 -12.18 -5.25
N ILE A 42 -3.58 -11.18 -5.78
CA ILE A 42 -3.13 -9.80 -5.90
C ILE A 42 -4.10 -8.92 -5.13
N ALA A 43 -3.63 -8.24 -4.10
CA ALA A 43 -4.39 -7.22 -3.39
C ALA A 43 -3.80 -5.85 -3.71
N LEU A 44 -4.62 -4.99 -4.33
CA LEU A 44 -4.25 -3.64 -4.72
C LEU A 44 -5.02 -2.64 -3.87
N PHE A 45 -4.32 -1.63 -3.37
CA PHE A 45 -4.90 -0.51 -2.63
C PHE A 45 -4.71 0.80 -3.39
N GLU A 46 -5.59 1.76 -3.12
CA GLU A 46 -5.66 3.03 -3.85
C GLU A 46 -5.84 2.83 -5.37
N VAL A 47 -6.64 1.84 -5.71
CA VAL A 47 -6.92 1.41 -7.07
C VAL A 47 -8.36 1.74 -7.40
N GLY A 48 -8.55 2.85 -8.12
CA GLY A 48 -9.86 3.45 -8.30
C GLY A 48 -10.32 4.22 -7.07
N LYS A 49 -11.59 4.61 -7.12
CA LYS A 49 -12.25 5.29 -6.01
C LYS A 49 -13.40 4.41 -5.54
N THR A 50 -13.75 4.48 -4.27
CA THR A 50 -14.91 3.74 -3.74
C THR A 50 -16.17 4.15 -4.51
N GLY A 51 -16.88 3.16 -5.06
CA GLY A 51 -18.01 3.39 -5.99
C GLY A 51 -17.64 3.60 -7.46
N ASN A 52 -16.37 3.77 -7.79
CA ASN A 52 -15.83 3.83 -9.14
C ASN A 52 -14.58 2.95 -9.22
N ILE A 53 -14.83 1.64 -9.23
CA ILE A 53 -13.79 0.61 -9.33
C ILE A 53 -12.96 0.81 -10.60
N ASN A 54 -11.70 0.36 -10.60
CA ASN A 54 -10.84 0.42 -11.79
C ASN A 54 -11.23 -0.67 -12.81
N GLU A 55 -12.36 -0.47 -13.47
CA GLU A 55 -12.92 -1.36 -14.51
C GLU A 55 -11.92 -1.60 -15.64
N SER A 56 -11.16 -0.57 -16.03
CA SER A 56 -10.12 -0.70 -17.07
C SER A 56 -9.05 -1.72 -16.66
N LEU A 57 -8.59 -1.67 -15.41
CA LEU A 57 -7.58 -2.61 -14.91
C LEU A 57 -8.14 -4.03 -14.79
N ILE A 58 -9.40 -4.18 -14.38
CA ILE A 58 -10.06 -5.49 -14.34
C ILE A 58 -10.14 -6.09 -15.75
N ALA A 59 -10.55 -5.29 -16.75
CA ALA A 59 -10.61 -5.72 -18.14
C ALA A 59 -9.23 -6.11 -18.68
N ASP A 60 -8.18 -5.35 -18.34
CA ASP A 60 -6.81 -5.62 -18.74
C ASP A 60 -6.27 -6.96 -18.19
N LEU A 61 -6.67 -7.32 -16.96
CA LEU A 61 -6.15 -8.51 -16.28
C LEU A 61 -7.05 -9.75 -16.42
N THR A 62 -8.27 -9.62 -16.96
CA THR A 62 -9.29 -10.68 -16.97
C THR A 62 -8.84 -12.00 -17.62
N SER A 63 -7.94 -11.93 -18.59
CA SER A 63 -7.37 -13.11 -19.27
C SER A 63 -6.56 -14.02 -18.32
N SER A 64 -6.01 -13.47 -17.24
CA SER A 64 -5.10 -14.16 -16.32
C SER A 64 -5.57 -14.16 -14.86
N TYR A 65 -6.40 -13.19 -14.48
CA TYR A 65 -6.90 -13.00 -13.12
C TYR A 65 -8.40 -12.69 -13.10
N THR A 66 -9.08 -13.21 -12.09
CA THR A 66 -10.47 -12.93 -11.77
C THR A 66 -10.53 -11.96 -10.60
N ALA A 67 -11.23 -10.83 -10.74
CA ALA A 67 -11.51 -9.94 -9.62
C ALA A 67 -12.54 -10.62 -8.69
N ILE A 68 -12.11 -11.01 -7.49
CA ILE A 68 -12.98 -11.72 -6.53
C ILE A 68 -13.68 -10.72 -5.59
N ALA A 69 -12.96 -9.72 -5.09
CA ALA A 69 -13.52 -8.76 -4.15
C ALA A 69 -13.11 -7.33 -4.50
N THR A 70 -14.04 -6.38 -4.40
CA THR A 70 -13.82 -4.95 -4.63
C THR A 70 -14.62 -4.14 -3.63
N LEU A 71 -14.11 -2.99 -3.18
CA LEU A 71 -14.90 -2.09 -2.34
C LEU A 71 -15.86 -1.25 -3.20
N VAL A 72 -17.15 -1.60 -3.17
CA VAL A 72 -18.24 -0.74 -3.66
C VAL A 72 -18.60 0.34 -2.63
N GLN A 73 -19.34 1.39 -3.03
CA GLN A 73 -19.49 2.65 -2.28
C GLN A 73 -20.13 2.59 -0.89
N GLU A 74 -20.44 1.41 -0.36
CA GLU A 74 -21.18 1.25 0.91
C GLU A 74 -20.38 0.56 2.04
N GLY A 75 -19.06 0.45 1.93
CA GLY A 75 -18.20 -0.16 2.96
C GLY A 75 -17.70 0.79 4.05
N GLY A 76 -18.44 1.83 4.46
CA GLY A 76 -17.95 2.85 5.39
C GLY A 76 -19.03 3.59 6.17
N LYS A 77 -19.20 3.31 7.47
CA LYS A 77 -20.22 3.98 8.31
C LYS A 77 -19.87 5.42 8.71
N LYS A 78 -18.59 5.81 8.61
CA LYS A 78 -18.08 7.14 9.06
C LYS A 78 -17.13 7.85 8.09
N LYS A 79 -16.71 7.21 7.00
CA LYS A 79 -16.01 7.85 5.88
C LYS A 79 -16.54 7.25 4.59
N HIS A 80 -16.94 8.11 3.65
CA HIS A 80 -16.77 7.80 2.24
C HIS A 80 -15.27 7.55 2.05
N THR A 81 -14.83 6.29 2.13
CA THR A 81 -13.45 6.00 1.71
C THR A 81 -13.37 6.47 0.26
N THR A 82 -12.39 7.27 -0.11
CA THR A 82 -12.27 7.78 -1.49
C THR A 82 -11.34 6.91 -2.32
N LEU A 83 -10.63 5.99 -1.69
CA LEU A 83 -9.58 5.18 -2.26
C LEU A 83 -10.07 3.73 -2.35
N GLY A 84 -10.19 3.22 -3.57
CA GLY A 84 -10.65 1.87 -3.85
C GLY A 84 -9.59 0.82 -3.49
N SER A 85 -10.07 -0.40 -3.22
CA SER A 85 -9.25 -1.59 -3.04
C SER A 85 -9.86 -2.72 -3.84
N MET A 86 -9.03 -3.64 -4.33
CA MET A 86 -9.49 -4.87 -4.97
C MET A 86 -8.57 -6.04 -4.72
N VAL A 87 -9.15 -7.23 -4.79
CA VAL A 87 -8.47 -8.52 -4.72
C VAL A 87 -8.75 -9.28 -6.00
N LEU A 88 -7.68 -9.62 -6.72
CA LEU A 88 -7.72 -10.47 -7.89
C LEU A 88 -7.04 -11.81 -7.60
N VAL A 89 -7.57 -12.89 -8.16
CA VAL A 89 -7.01 -14.24 -8.00
C VAL A 89 -6.74 -14.84 -9.37
N ARG A 90 -5.59 -15.49 -9.51
CA ARG A 90 -5.15 -16.10 -10.78
C ARG A 90 -6.17 -17.14 -11.23
N ASN A 91 -6.50 -17.15 -12.52
CA ASN A 91 -7.64 -17.91 -13.06
C ASN A 91 -7.56 -19.43 -12.83
N ASP A 92 -6.36 -19.99 -12.73
CA ASP A 92 -6.15 -21.42 -12.47
C ASP A 92 -6.50 -21.86 -11.04
N VAL A 93 -6.58 -20.92 -10.08
CA VAL A 93 -6.92 -21.18 -8.68
C VAL A 93 -8.11 -20.34 -8.18
N SER A 94 -8.71 -19.49 -9.01
CA SER A 94 -9.75 -18.54 -8.59
C SER A 94 -11.01 -19.24 -8.07
N THR A 95 -11.34 -20.42 -8.61
CA THR A 95 -12.47 -21.25 -8.15
C THR A 95 -12.28 -21.83 -6.75
N GLU A 96 -11.09 -21.75 -6.17
CA GLU A 96 -10.81 -22.19 -4.80
C GLU A 96 -11.14 -21.10 -3.76
N PHE A 97 -11.45 -19.89 -4.22
CA PHE A 97 -11.70 -18.74 -3.37
C PHE A 97 -13.08 -18.12 -3.66
N GLU A 98 -13.67 -17.51 -2.64
CA GLU A 98 -14.90 -16.75 -2.77
C GLU A 98 -14.83 -15.45 -1.96
N ASN A 99 -15.60 -14.45 -2.38
CA ASN A 99 -15.75 -13.20 -1.63
C ASN A 99 -16.71 -13.40 -0.46
N VAL A 100 -16.28 -13.01 0.73
CA VAL A 100 -17.13 -12.96 1.93
C VAL A 100 -17.20 -11.56 2.54
N THR A 101 -16.65 -10.56 1.86
CA THR A 101 -16.65 -9.15 2.28
C THR A 101 -18.07 -8.64 2.51
N ASP A 102 -19.03 -9.03 1.67
CA ASP A 102 -20.41 -8.50 1.75
C ASP A 102 -21.15 -8.98 3.01
N ASN A 103 -20.67 -10.06 3.64
CA ASN A 103 -21.18 -10.54 4.93
C ASN A 103 -20.54 -9.80 6.11
N TYR A 104 -19.55 -8.94 5.86
CA TYR A 104 -18.84 -8.19 6.88
C TYR A 104 -19.53 -6.86 7.16
N ILE A 105 -20.10 -6.74 8.36
CA ILE A 105 -20.66 -5.48 8.83
C ILE A 105 -19.61 -4.75 9.65
N LEU A 106 -19.21 -3.55 9.22
CA LEU A 106 -18.24 -2.73 9.95
C LEU A 106 -18.62 -2.55 11.43
N SER A 107 -17.61 -2.65 12.29
CA SER A 107 -17.68 -2.21 13.67
C SER A 107 -17.94 -0.70 13.77
N HIS A 108 -18.40 -0.24 14.94
CA HIS A 108 -18.67 1.17 15.21
C HIS A 108 -17.41 2.05 15.32
N THR A 109 -16.23 1.43 15.49
CA THR A 109 -14.91 2.09 15.55
C THR A 109 -14.17 2.04 14.21
N GLU A 110 -14.55 1.13 13.31
CA GLU A 110 -13.86 0.95 12.03
C GLU A 110 -14.12 2.09 11.05
N GLN A 111 -13.02 2.58 10.48
CA GLN A 111 -13.04 3.70 9.54
C GLN A 111 -12.88 3.27 8.08
N ARG A 112 -12.37 2.06 7.84
CA ARG A 112 -12.14 1.48 6.52
C ARG A 112 -12.52 0.00 6.58
N ALA A 113 -13.17 -0.50 5.53
CA ALA A 113 -13.51 -1.92 5.44
C ALA A 113 -12.33 -2.75 4.93
N PRO A 114 -12.08 -3.94 5.51
CA PRO A 114 -11.23 -4.95 4.90
C PRO A 114 -11.93 -5.56 3.69
N LEU A 115 -11.16 -6.04 2.71
CA LEU A 115 -11.64 -7.03 1.74
C LEU A 115 -11.34 -8.41 2.31
N ILE A 116 -12.34 -9.29 2.33
CA ILE A 116 -12.21 -10.63 2.90
C ILE A 116 -12.58 -11.66 1.85
N ILE A 117 -11.64 -12.55 1.55
CA ILE A 117 -11.90 -13.76 0.75
C ILE A 117 -11.71 -15.00 1.62
N ARG A 118 -12.40 -16.07 1.25
CA ARG A 118 -12.31 -17.37 1.92
C ARG A 118 -11.81 -18.42 0.95
N HIS A 119 -10.88 -19.26 1.38
CA HIS A 119 -10.55 -20.48 0.66
C HIS A 119 -11.61 -21.55 0.95
N ILE A 120 -12.29 -22.04 -0.08
CA ILE A 120 -13.53 -22.82 0.03
C ILE A 120 -13.30 -24.14 0.77
N LYS A 121 -12.25 -24.89 0.41
CA LYS A 121 -12.02 -26.24 0.93
C LYS A 121 -11.64 -26.25 2.41
N SER A 122 -10.72 -25.38 2.81
CA SER A 122 -10.19 -25.35 4.18
C SER A 122 -10.91 -24.36 5.08
N THR A 123 -11.74 -23.49 4.50
CA THR A 123 -12.49 -22.42 5.17
C THR A 123 -11.63 -21.36 5.87
N PHE A 124 -10.34 -21.26 5.56
CA PHE A 124 -9.51 -20.17 6.07
C PHE A 124 -9.84 -18.84 5.39
N GLY A 125 -9.88 -17.76 6.17
CA GLY A 125 -10.07 -16.40 5.69
C GLY A 125 -8.75 -15.69 5.39
N PHE A 126 -8.78 -14.80 4.40
CA PHE A 126 -7.71 -13.88 4.03
C PHE A 126 -8.30 -12.48 3.97
N ALA A 127 -7.78 -11.57 4.80
CA ALA A 127 -8.24 -10.19 4.87
C ALA A 127 -7.15 -9.24 4.37
N PHE A 128 -7.58 -8.26 3.57
CA PHE A 128 -6.74 -7.24 2.97
C PHE A 128 -7.19 -5.87 3.46
N TYR A 129 -6.27 -5.13 4.06
CA TYR A 129 -6.61 -3.93 4.80
C TYR A 129 -5.65 -2.79 4.49
N HIS A 130 -6.22 -1.62 4.21
CA HIS A 130 -5.47 -0.39 4.07
C HIS A 130 -5.84 0.50 5.26
N ALA A 131 -4.97 0.59 6.26
CA ALA A 131 -5.19 1.38 7.46
C ALA A 131 -5.12 2.88 7.16
N ASN A 132 -5.71 3.71 8.03
CA ASN A 132 -5.50 5.15 7.93
C ASN A 132 -4.11 5.53 8.45
N ALA A 133 -3.44 6.49 7.81
CA ALA A 133 -2.30 7.20 8.37
C ALA A 133 -2.75 8.06 9.58
N SER A 134 -2.77 7.46 10.77
CA SER A 134 -3.26 8.08 12.01
C SER A 134 -2.66 7.40 13.24
N PHE A 135 -2.51 8.16 14.33
CA PHE A 135 -2.14 7.63 15.64
C PHE A 135 -3.12 6.58 16.18
N MET A 136 -4.36 6.53 15.65
CA MET A 136 -5.37 5.53 16.00
C MET A 136 -5.24 4.21 15.23
N ALA A 137 -4.37 4.13 14.22
CA ALA A 137 -4.21 2.94 13.38
C ALA A 137 -3.93 1.64 14.15
N PRO A 138 -3.09 1.62 15.21
CA PRO A 138 -2.80 0.37 15.93
C PRO A 138 -4.05 -0.23 16.58
N GLY A 139 -4.87 0.61 17.23
CA GLY A 139 -6.14 0.21 17.83
C GLY A 139 -7.14 -0.29 16.79
N ASN A 140 -7.26 0.43 15.67
CA ASN A 140 -8.16 0.02 14.58
C ASN A 140 -7.78 -1.34 13.99
N ILE A 141 -6.49 -1.64 13.82
CA ILE A 141 -6.03 -2.94 13.30
C ILE A 141 -6.37 -4.08 14.28
N VAL A 142 -6.14 -3.87 15.58
CA VAL A 142 -6.50 -4.83 16.62
C VAL A 142 -8.01 -5.08 16.63
N ASP A 143 -8.79 -4.01 16.57
CA ASP A 143 -10.26 -4.07 16.51
C ASP A 143 -10.73 -4.81 15.27
N THR A 144 -10.22 -4.50 14.08
CA THR A 144 -10.59 -5.16 12.83
C THR A 144 -10.27 -6.65 12.86
N ILE A 145 -9.05 -7.04 13.24
CA ILE A 145 -8.67 -8.47 13.34
C ILE A 145 -9.59 -9.18 14.35
N GLY A 146 -9.78 -8.58 15.52
CA GLY A 146 -10.65 -9.13 16.56
C GLY A 146 -12.09 -9.26 16.09
N PHE A 147 -12.62 -8.26 15.39
CA PHE A 147 -13.99 -8.25 14.91
C PHE A 147 -14.21 -9.29 13.80
N ILE A 148 -13.27 -9.45 12.86
CA ILE A 148 -13.32 -10.54 11.87
C ILE A 148 -13.34 -11.90 12.56
N GLN A 149 -12.45 -12.14 13.52
CA GLN A 149 -12.38 -13.43 14.22
C GLN A 149 -13.59 -13.70 15.11
N ASN A 150 -14.16 -12.67 15.75
CA ASN A 150 -15.38 -12.81 16.55
C ASN A 150 -16.62 -13.09 15.70
N ASN A 151 -16.63 -12.70 14.42
CA ASN A 151 -17.73 -12.92 13.47
C ASN A 151 -17.41 -14.02 12.46
N ALA A 152 -16.49 -14.93 12.80
CA ALA A 152 -16.02 -15.98 11.90
C ALA A 152 -17.15 -16.87 11.34
N GLU A 153 -18.18 -17.17 12.14
CA GLU A 153 -19.35 -17.94 11.70
C GLU A 153 -20.14 -17.23 10.59
N ALA A 154 -20.39 -15.94 10.73
CA ALA A 154 -21.11 -15.14 9.72
C ALA A 154 -20.33 -15.06 8.40
N LEU A 155 -19.00 -14.98 8.50
CA LEU A 155 -18.08 -15.02 7.36
C LEU A 155 -17.83 -16.44 6.83
N LYS A 156 -18.38 -17.47 7.51
CA LYS A 156 -18.14 -18.90 7.26
C LYS A 156 -16.65 -19.26 7.19
N ILE A 157 -15.81 -18.55 7.93
CA ILE A 157 -14.37 -18.85 8.04
C ILE A 157 -14.11 -19.59 9.34
N LYS A 158 -13.16 -20.54 9.33
CA LYS A 158 -12.69 -21.21 10.56
C LYS A 158 -11.78 -20.30 11.38
N LYS A 159 -10.86 -19.61 10.71
CA LYS A 159 -9.94 -18.63 11.30
C LYS A 159 -9.37 -17.74 10.21
N LEU A 160 -8.86 -16.58 10.61
CA LEU A 160 -8.07 -15.72 9.75
C LEU A 160 -6.64 -16.27 9.63
N LEU A 161 -6.25 -16.61 8.40
CA LEU A 161 -4.91 -17.12 8.08
C LEU A 161 -3.95 -15.99 7.72
N PHE A 162 -4.48 -14.93 7.11
CA PHE A 162 -3.74 -13.76 6.65
C PHE A 162 -4.55 -12.48 6.90
N PHE A 163 -3.90 -11.46 7.46
CA PHE A 163 -4.39 -10.09 7.54
C PHE A 163 -3.25 -9.14 7.14
N GLY A 164 -3.34 -8.46 6.01
CA GLY A 164 -2.22 -7.62 5.56
C GLY A 164 -2.58 -6.56 4.54
N GLY A 165 -1.65 -5.64 4.32
CA GLY A 165 -1.79 -4.54 3.37
C GLY A 165 -0.92 -3.36 3.78
N ASP A 166 -1.27 -2.16 3.33
CA ASP A 166 -0.68 -0.93 3.84
C ASP A 166 -1.26 -0.62 5.22
N LEU A 167 -0.51 -0.95 6.26
CA LEU A 167 -0.94 -0.78 7.65
C LEU A 167 -0.58 0.59 8.21
N ASN A 168 0.08 1.46 7.42
CA ASN A 168 0.40 2.84 7.78
C ASN A 168 1.08 3.00 9.17
N LEU A 169 1.85 1.99 9.58
CA LEU A 169 2.53 1.92 10.87
C LEU A 169 3.91 1.29 10.71
N ILE A 170 4.88 1.80 11.45
CA ILE A 170 6.18 1.16 11.53
C ILE A 170 6.04 -0.08 12.43
N PRO A 171 6.53 -1.27 12.04
CA PRO A 171 6.39 -2.50 12.80
C PRO A 171 6.80 -2.37 14.27
N THR A 172 7.87 -1.65 14.57
CA THR A 172 8.36 -1.47 15.95
C THR A 172 7.42 -0.65 16.83
N GLN A 173 6.44 0.05 16.25
CA GLN A 173 5.44 0.86 16.96
C GLN A 173 4.11 0.12 17.20
N THR A 174 4.02 -1.17 16.84
CA THR A 174 2.82 -1.98 17.00
C THR A 174 3.13 -3.33 17.64
N TYR A 175 2.08 -4.08 17.96
CA TYR A 175 2.14 -5.40 18.56
C TYR A 175 2.84 -6.41 17.64
N GLU A 176 3.68 -7.27 18.21
CA GLU A 176 4.28 -8.40 17.49
C GLU A 176 3.26 -9.50 17.18
N GLU A 177 2.21 -9.60 18.00
CA GLU A 177 1.15 -10.57 17.84
C GLU A 177 -0.20 -9.91 18.16
N ILE A 178 -1.21 -10.17 17.33
CA ILE A 178 -2.59 -9.73 17.53
C ILE A 178 -3.48 -10.96 17.43
N LYS A 179 -4.18 -11.29 18.52
CA LYS A 179 -5.17 -12.38 18.56
C LYS A 179 -4.65 -13.71 17.97
N GLY A 180 -3.42 -14.10 18.32
CA GLY A 180 -2.81 -15.35 17.85
C GLY A 180 -2.22 -15.28 16.44
N MET A 181 -2.23 -14.12 15.78
CA MET A 181 -1.61 -13.89 14.48
C MET A 181 -0.31 -13.11 14.67
N LYS A 182 0.80 -13.65 14.19
CA LYS A 182 2.14 -13.07 14.35
C LYS A 182 2.43 -12.11 13.21
N ARG A 183 3.07 -10.99 13.54
CA ARG A 183 3.54 -10.00 12.59
C ARG A 183 4.63 -10.60 11.71
N LEU A 184 4.53 -10.35 10.42
CA LEU A 184 5.45 -10.82 9.40
C LEU A 184 5.81 -9.65 8.47
N VAL A 185 7.11 -9.33 8.42
CA VAL A 185 7.65 -8.16 7.70
C VAL A 185 8.73 -8.59 6.71
N PRO A 186 8.84 -7.96 5.52
CA PRO A 186 9.95 -8.22 4.61
C PRO A 186 11.28 -7.83 5.25
N THR A 187 12.29 -8.70 5.17
CA THR A 187 13.60 -8.46 5.79
C THR A 187 14.55 -7.66 4.90
N ASN A 188 14.46 -7.86 3.58
CA ASN A 188 15.25 -7.11 2.59
C ASN A 188 14.28 -6.43 1.60
N PRO A 189 14.52 -5.17 1.21
CA PRO A 189 15.61 -4.28 1.66
C PRO A 189 15.37 -3.62 3.03
N GLY A 190 14.29 -3.95 3.74
CA GLY A 190 13.94 -3.36 5.04
C GLY A 190 12.98 -2.17 4.95
N TYR A 191 12.47 -1.85 3.76
CA TYR A 191 11.45 -0.84 3.53
C TYR A 191 10.46 -1.30 2.44
N THR A 192 9.28 -0.71 2.45
CA THR A 192 8.19 -0.94 1.49
C THR A 192 7.55 0.36 1.01
N HIS A 193 7.96 1.49 1.56
CA HIS A 193 7.49 2.82 1.22
C HIS A 193 8.66 3.83 1.16
N LEU A 194 8.61 4.75 0.20
CA LEU A 194 9.54 5.84 -0.03
C LEU A 194 8.80 7.18 0.07
N SER A 195 9.21 8.02 1.01
CA SER A 195 8.93 9.46 0.92
C SER A 195 10.20 10.19 0.49
N ILE A 196 10.07 11.26 -0.30
CA ILE A 196 11.19 12.10 -0.73
C ILE A 196 11.03 13.46 -0.04
N LYS A 197 11.99 13.77 0.84
CA LYS A 197 12.11 15.06 1.51
C LYS A 197 12.93 16.00 0.64
N ASN A 198 12.43 17.19 0.38
CA ASN A 198 13.21 18.26 -0.25
C ASN A 198 13.88 19.09 0.85
N VAL A 199 15.17 18.85 1.07
CA VAL A 199 15.96 19.47 2.14
C VAL A 199 16.07 20.98 1.90
N THR A 200 16.36 21.39 0.68
CA THR A 200 16.46 22.81 0.28
C THR A 200 15.15 23.56 0.54
N LEU A 201 14.00 22.93 0.29
CA LEU A 201 12.69 23.54 0.58
C LEU A 201 12.45 23.71 2.09
N GLU A 202 12.92 22.78 2.92
CA GLU A 202 12.81 22.94 4.38
C GLU A 202 13.70 24.05 4.91
N GLU A 203 14.91 24.20 4.38
CA GLU A 203 15.81 25.30 4.73
C GLU A 203 15.23 26.64 4.29
N ALA A 204 14.70 26.72 3.07
CA ALA A 204 13.97 27.89 2.58
C ALA A 204 12.75 28.22 3.47
N ALA A 205 12.01 27.21 3.92
CA ALA A 205 10.87 27.38 4.82
C ALA A 205 11.32 27.92 6.19
N HIS A 206 12.44 27.43 6.72
CA HIS A 206 13.00 27.89 7.99
C HIS A 206 13.45 29.35 7.90
N GLU A 207 14.20 29.72 6.86
CA GLU A 207 14.64 31.09 6.64
C GLU A 207 13.45 32.05 6.46
N LEU A 208 12.47 31.66 5.62
CA LEU A 208 11.25 32.46 5.44
C LEU A 208 10.50 32.66 6.76
N SER A 209 10.41 31.62 7.60
CA SER A 209 9.77 31.74 8.91
C SER A 209 10.48 32.77 9.81
N VAL A 210 11.81 32.86 9.74
CA VAL A 210 12.58 33.88 10.46
C VAL A 210 12.29 35.26 9.89
N ILE A 211 12.31 35.44 8.56
CA ILE A 211 12.00 36.71 7.88
C ILE A 211 10.58 37.20 8.24
N GLN A 212 9.61 36.30 8.22
CA GLN A 212 8.21 36.58 8.56
C GLN A 212 8.03 36.97 10.02
N SER A 213 8.85 36.44 10.93
CA SER A 213 8.84 36.86 12.34
C SER A 213 9.20 38.34 12.54
N TYR A 214 9.93 38.94 11.59
CA TYR A 214 10.24 40.37 11.56
C TYR A 214 9.20 41.21 10.78
N GLY A 215 8.08 40.60 10.36
CA GLY A 215 7.00 41.29 9.64
C GLY A 215 7.26 41.49 8.14
N LYS A 216 8.28 40.86 7.56
CA LYS A 216 8.59 40.89 6.13
C LYS A 216 8.02 39.67 5.41
N ASP A 217 7.68 39.82 4.13
CA ASP A 217 7.29 38.71 3.24
C ASP A 217 6.23 37.75 3.79
N THR A 218 5.33 38.27 4.62
CA THR A 218 4.26 37.52 5.32
C THR A 218 3.23 36.90 4.39
N HIS A 219 3.25 37.27 3.11
CA HIS A 219 2.39 36.74 2.06
C HIS A 219 3.03 35.59 1.27
N LEU A 220 4.34 35.38 1.40
CA LEU A 220 5.04 34.30 0.70
C LEU A 220 4.83 32.95 1.38
N SER A 221 4.81 31.90 0.58
CA SER A 221 4.94 30.52 1.03
C SER A 221 6.35 30.02 0.73
N ALA A 222 6.82 29.01 1.46
CA ALA A 222 8.14 28.41 1.23
C ALA A 222 8.36 28.00 -0.23
N LYS A 223 7.32 27.46 -0.90
CA LYS A 223 7.40 27.08 -2.32
C LYS A 223 7.63 28.27 -3.25
N ASN A 224 7.05 29.43 -2.93
CA ASN A 224 7.22 30.65 -3.73
C ASN A 224 8.52 31.38 -3.39
N TYR A 225 9.03 31.23 -2.17
CA TYR A 225 10.31 31.79 -1.72
C TYR A 225 11.52 30.96 -2.20
N LEU A 226 11.32 29.66 -2.40
CA LEU A 226 12.39 28.72 -2.78
C LEU A 226 13.28 29.21 -3.95
N PRO A 227 12.77 29.79 -5.06
CA PRO A 227 13.64 30.28 -6.13
C PRO A 227 14.56 31.43 -5.70
N GLU A 228 14.09 32.34 -4.86
CA GLU A 228 14.89 33.45 -4.32
C GLU A 228 15.95 32.94 -3.34
N TYR A 229 15.56 32.01 -2.47
CA TYR A 229 16.48 31.31 -1.58
C TYR A 229 17.59 30.60 -2.38
N MET A 230 17.22 29.78 -3.37
CA MET A 230 18.17 29.06 -4.22
C MET A 230 19.12 30.02 -4.95
N PHE A 231 18.61 31.12 -5.51
CA PHE A 231 19.43 32.13 -6.17
C PHE A 231 20.44 32.77 -5.21
N THR A 232 19.98 33.16 -4.01
CA THR A 232 20.82 33.83 -2.99
C THR A 232 21.90 32.91 -2.44
N GLN A 233 21.57 31.61 -2.28
CA GLN A 233 22.50 30.60 -1.78
C GLN A 233 23.36 29.98 -2.89
N GLY A 234 23.17 30.34 -4.16
CA GLY A 234 23.90 29.75 -5.29
C GLY A 234 23.59 28.27 -5.52
N ILE A 235 22.38 27.82 -5.18
CA ILE A 235 21.92 26.44 -5.31
C ILE A 235 21.30 26.23 -6.69
N GLU A 236 21.88 25.33 -7.49
CA GLU A 236 21.40 25.04 -8.86
C GLU A 236 20.26 24.03 -8.89
N ALA A 237 20.22 23.10 -7.93
CA ALA A 237 19.21 22.05 -7.82
C ALA A 237 18.86 21.77 -6.35
N CYS A 238 17.61 21.41 -6.07
CA CYS A 238 17.21 21.04 -4.71
C CYS A 238 17.90 19.73 -4.28
N ASP A 239 18.43 19.72 -3.06
CA ASP A 239 18.89 18.50 -2.40
C ASP A 239 17.71 17.68 -1.86
N LEU A 240 17.73 16.39 -2.11
CA LEU A 240 16.66 15.44 -1.84
C LEU A 240 17.13 14.32 -0.92
N GLN A 241 16.34 14.01 0.09
CA GLN A 241 16.64 12.93 1.03
C GLN A 241 15.54 11.85 0.99
N PRO A 242 15.88 10.57 0.76
CA PRO A 242 14.90 9.49 0.86
C PRO A 242 14.57 9.22 2.33
N VAL A 243 13.29 9.10 2.63
CA VAL A 243 12.76 8.61 3.91
C VAL A 243 12.13 7.25 3.65
N LEU A 244 12.81 6.20 4.12
CA LEU A 244 12.44 4.81 3.88
C LEU A 244 11.64 4.27 5.05
N LEU A 245 10.44 3.77 4.77
CA LEU A 245 9.53 3.24 5.79
C LEU A 245 9.09 1.82 5.42
N LEU A 246 8.78 1.02 6.43
CA LEU A 246 8.16 -0.29 6.26
C LEU A 246 6.71 -0.17 6.77
N LEU A 247 5.75 -0.08 5.85
CA LEU A 247 4.33 0.15 6.16
C LEU A 247 3.44 -1.00 5.65
N ASP A 248 3.82 -1.58 4.51
CA ASP A 248 3.20 -2.76 3.94
C ASP A 248 3.71 -4.06 4.60
N TYR A 249 2.88 -4.66 5.45
CA TYR A 249 3.18 -5.94 6.11
C TYR A 249 1.90 -6.70 6.49
N ALA A 250 2.04 -7.87 7.12
CA ALA A 250 0.91 -8.70 7.51
C ALA A 250 1.02 -9.23 8.94
N TYR A 251 -0.13 -9.58 9.51
CA TYR A 251 -0.27 -10.54 10.58
C TYR A 251 -0.73 -11.86 9.97
N VAL A 252 -0.09 -12.97 10.36
CA VAL A 252 -0.38 -14.28 9.80
C VAL A 252 -0.52 -15.33 10.90
N LEU A 253 -1.35 -16.33 10.63
CA LEU A 253 -1.35 -17.56 11.41
C LEU A 253 -0.22 -18.47 10.91
N PHE A 254 0.45 -19.16 11.84
CA PHE A 254 1.57 -20.07 11.56
C PHE A 254 2.73 -19.42 10.80
N ALA A 255 3.29 -18.32 11.33
CA ALA A 255 4.34 -17.54 10.68
C ALA A 255 5.54 -18.37 10.17
N GLN A 256 5.86 -19.49 10.79
CA GLN A 256 6.91 -20.40 10.32
C GLN A 256 6.69 -21.00 8.92
N HIS A 257 5.45 -20.96 8.42
CA HIS A 257 5.10 -21.43 7.08
C HIS A 257 5.06 -20.31 6.04
N TRP A 258 5.29 -19.07 6.46
CA TRP A 258 5.26 -17.93 5.57
C TRP A 258 6.66 -17.41 5.28
N ARG A 259 6.87 -17.04 4.02
CA ARG A 259 8.01 -16.22 3.59
C ARG A 259 7.47 -14.91 3.07
N VAL A 260 8.20 -13.82 3.29
CA VAL A 260 7.84 -12.49 2.81
C VAL A 260 9.06 -11.83 2.16
N GLU A 261 8.86 -11.19 1.01
CA GLU A 261 9.91 -10.51 0.27
C GLU A 261 9.42 -9.20 -0.34
N CYS A 262 10.33 -8.22 -0.40
CA CYS A 262 10.16 -6.94 -1.08
C CYS A 262 11.42 -6.73 -1.93
N ASP A 263 11.26 -6.40 -3.21
CA ASP A 263 12.39 -6.25 -4.13
C ASP A 263 12.65 -4.77 -4.47
N ALA A 264 12.35 -3.88 -3.52
CA ALA A 264 12.53 -2.45 -3.67
C ALA A 264 14.01 -2.06 -3.76
N SER A 265 14.30 -1.07 -4.58
CA SER A 265 15.60 -0.42 -4.66
C SER A 265 15.45 1.03 -5.09
N LEU A 266 16.45 1.84 -4.78
CA LEU A 266 16.54 3.24 -5.21
C LEU A 266 17.76 3.42 -6.10
N ARG A 267 17.63 4.29 -7.09
CA ARG A 267 18.78 4.91 -7.77
C ARG A 267 18.81 6.38 -7.42
N GLN A 268 19.99 6.89 -7.10
CA GLN A 268 20.20 8.28 -6.73
C GLN A 268 21.25 8.87 -7.66
N ASN A 269 20.99 10.07 -8.15
CA ASN A 269 21.97 10.88 -8.86
C ASN A 269 22.35 12.06 -7.98
N SER A 270 23.65 12.31 -7.87
CA SER A 270 24.19 13.41 -7.09
C SER A 270 24.90 14.43 -7.98
N ASP A 271 24.90 15.68 -7.56
CA ASP A 271 25.73 16.72 -8.17
C ASP A 271 27.22 16.58 -7.78
N SER A 272 28.07 17.48 -8.27
CA SER A 272 29.50 17.49 -7.95
C SER A 272 29.82 17.77 -6.48
N SER A 273 28.87 18.31 -5.73
CA SER A 273 28.98 18.62 -4.30
C SER A 273 28.50 17.46 -3.42
N GLY A 274 27.94 16.41 -4.02
CA GLY A 274 27.41 15.24 -3.34
C GLY A 274 25.94 15.36 -2.93
N ASN A 275 25.26 16.47 -3.25
CA ASN A 275 23.83 16.63 -2.99
C ASN A 275 23.05 15.67 -3.89
N VAL A 276 22.04 15.00 -3.37
CA VAL A 276 21.21 14.09 -4.15
C VAL A 276 20.13 14.92 -4.85
N ILE A 277 20.22 15.02 -6.16
CA ILE A 277 19.32 15.88 -6.97
C ILE A 277 18.18 15.09 -7.62
N GLU A 278 18.29 13.75 -7.65
CA GLU A 278 17.28 12.86 -8.20
C GLU A 278 17.24 11.55 -7.43
N ILE A 279 16.02 11.08 -7.13
CA ILE A 279 15.76 9.77 -6.54
C ILE A 279 14.72 9.06 -7.41
N SER A 280 15.13 7.93 -7.99
CA SER A 280 14.29 7.10 -8.84
C SER A 280 14.01 5.75 -8.16
N PRO A 281 12.74 5.41 -7.87
CA PRO A 281 12.37 4.12 -7.29
C PRO A 281 12.33 2.99 -8.34
N TYR A 282 12.78 1.81 -7.93
CA TYR A 282 12.81 0.58 -8.73
C TYR A 282 12.29 -0.60 -7.91
N CYS A 283 11.72 -1.58 -8.59
CA CYS A 283 11.41 -2.89 -8.01
C CYS A 283 11.82 -3.97 -9.02
N LEU A 284 12.55 -5.00 -8.56
CA LEU A 284 13.13 -6.02 -9.45
C LEU A 284 13.93 -5.42 -10.62
N ASN A 285 14.69 -4.34 -10.34
CA ASN A 285 15.45 -3.56 -11.32
C ASN A 285 14.61 -2.93 -12.45
N HIS A 286 13.28 -2.87 -12.31
CA HIS A 286 12.39 -2.17 -13.22
C HIS A 286 11.89 -0.87 -12.57
N PRO A 287 11.83 0.26 -13.30
CA PRO A 287 11.25 1.50 -12.77
C PRO A 287 9.82 1.27 -12.29
N ILE A 288 9.46 1.87 -11.17
CA ILE A 288 8.11 1.85 -10.62
C ILE A 288 7.64 3.28 -10.41
N ARG A 289 6.38 3.58 -10.74
CA ARG A 289 5.77 4.88 -10.46
C ARG A 289 4.81 4.75 -9.29
N SER A 290 5.38 4.63 -8.09
CA SER A 290 4.67 4.51 -6.82
C SER A 290 5.66 4.82 -5.70
N ASP A 291 5.19 5.43 -4.61
CA ASP A 291 5.93 5.55 -3.35
C ASP A 291 5.91 4.25 -2.54
N HIS A 292 4.91 3.39 -2.75
CA HIS A 292 4.87 2.03 -2.20
C HIS A 292 5.39 0.97 -3.18
N PHE A 293 6.06 -0.05 -2.64
CA PHE A 293 6.60 -1.19 -3.38
C PHE A 293 5.79 -2.47 -3.12
N PRO A 294 5.57 -3.34 -4.13
CA PRO A 294 4.88 -4.59 -3.92
C PRO A 294 5.60 -5.52 -2.94
N VAL A 295 4.85 -6.12 -2.03
CA VAL A 295 5.34 -7.13 -1.08
C VAL A 295 4.71 -8.48 -1.41
N LEU A 296 5.54 -9.51 -1.56
CA LEU A 296 5.10 -10.87 -1.85
C LEU A 296 5.19 -11.75 -0.62
N PHE A 297 4.05 -12.30 -0.20
CA PHE A 297 3.95 -13.30 0.85
C PHE A 297 3.75 -14.67 0.20
N THR A 298 4.51 -15.68 0.62
CA THR A 298 4.41 -17.04 0.10
C THR A 298 4.15 -18.00 1.25
N LEU A 299 3.04 -18.74 1.18
CA LEU A 299 2.68 -19.78 2.14
C LEU A 299 3.24 -21.12 1.68
N ASN A 300 4.30 -21.57 2.34
CA ASN A 300 5.03 -22.82 2.11
C ASN A 300 4.39 -24.03 2.83
N ALA A 301 3.06 -24.04 2.94
CA ALA A 301 2.30 -25.14 3.51
C ALA A 301 1.05 -25.42 2.68
N MET A 302 0.52 -26.64 2.81
CA MET A 302 -0.81 -26.97 2.33
C MET A 302 -1.84 -26.35 3.28
N ILE A 303 -2.92 -25.81 2.71
CA ILE A 303 -4.03 -25.31 3.51
C ILE A 303 -4.99 -26.49 3.71
N GLU A 304 -4.88 -27.15 4.86
CA GLU A 304 -5.77 -28.24 5.30
C GLU A 304 -6.87 -27.73 6.24
#